data_AF-A0AAV7ZP56-F1
#
_entry.id   AF-A0AAV7ZP56-F1
#
_cell.length_a   1.000
_cell.length_b   1.000
_cell.length_c   1.000
_cell.angle_alpha   90.00
_cell.angle_beta   90.00
_cell.angle_gamma   90.00
#
_symmetry.space_group_name_H-M   'P 1'
#
loop_
_entity.id
_entity.type
_entity.pdbx_description
1 polymer ?
#
loop_
_entity_poly.entity_id
_entity_poly.type
_entity_poly.pdbx_seq_one_letter_code
_entity_poly.pdbx_strand_id
1 'polypeptide(L)'
;MVKIDDQEDDNDDEDKEGNYEEIPVHKFILLARSGLFRSMFDYVNEKENLNKAQDYTNKSIESLKILIKYFYTDSIELKTNQDPKFIVDELSDAVEYYQLNDQCNLESELLKIKKQFDLN
;
A
#
# COMPACT_ATOMS: atom_id res chain seq x y z
N MET A 1 -4.45 0.34 12.16
CA MET A 1 -4.31 -1.01 11.59
C MET A 1 -4.97 -1.02 10.23
N VAL A 2 -4.37 -1.62 9.21
CA VAL A 2 -4.94 -1.67 7.84
C VAL A 2 -5.26 -3.13 7.49
N LYS A 3 -6.47 -3.41 7.00
CA LYS A 3 -6.90 -4.73 6.48
C LYS A 3 -6.80 -4.74 4.96
N ILE A 4 -6.25 -5.80 4.38
CA ILE A 4 -6.06 -5.99 2.93
C ILE A 4 -6.65 -7.34 2.54
N ASP A 5 -7.36 -7.38 1.42
CA ASP A 5 -8.02 -8.57 0.88
C ASP A 5 -7.11 -9.26 -0.14
N ASP A 6 -6.64 -10.48 0.17
CA ASP A 6 -5.95 -11.34 -0.81
C ASP A 6 -7.00 -12.19 -1.53
N GLN A 7 -7.38 -11.77 -2.74
CA GLN A 7 -8.35 -12.47 -3.58
C GLN A 7 -7.65 -13.59 -4.36
N GLU A 8 -7.90 -14.86 -4.02
CA GLU A 8 -7.74 -16.01 -4.93
C GLU A 8 -9.13 -16.42 -5.48
N ASP A 9 -9.18 -16.69 -6.79
CA ASP A 9 -10.35 -16.78 -7.67
C ASP A 9 -11.55 -17.67 -7.24
N ASP A 10 -12.74 -17.22 -7.70
CA ASP A 10 -13.93 -17.96 -8.15
C ASP A 10 -14.33 -19.24 -7.41
N ASN A 11 -15.42 -19.18 -6.63
CA ASN A 11 -16.61 -20.05 -6.71
C ASN A 11 -17.56 -19.82 -5.50
N ASP A 12 -18.82 -19.55 -5.86
CA ASP A 12 -20.10 -19.72 -5.16
C ASP A 12 -20.26 -19.25 -3.69
N ASP A 13 -21.32 -18.44 -3.52
CA ASP A 13 -22.03 -18.03 -2.31
C ASP A 13 -21.83 -18.93 -1.07
N GLU A 14 -20.90 -18.53 -0.21
CA GLU A 14 -20.92 -18.80 1.24
C GLU A 14 -20.04 -17.74 1.90
N ASP A 15 -20.47 -17.20 3.03
CA ASP A 15 -19.77 -16.22 3.86
C ASP A 15 -18.36 -16.72 4.27
N LYS A 16 -17.41 -16.68 3.34
CA LYS A 16 -15.99 -16.88 3.61
C LYS A 16 -15.49 -15.56 4.15
N GLU A 17 -15.32 -15.50 5.47
CA GLU A 17 -14.53 -14.47 6.13
C GLU A 17 -13.17 -14.42 5.40
N GLY A 18 -13.03 -13.45 4.49
CA GLY A 18 -11.85 -13.30 3.64
C GLY A 18 -10.61 -13.33 4.52
N ASN A 19 -9.54 -14.00 4.05
CA ASN A 19 -8.28 -14.04 4.78
C ASN A 19 -7.64 -12.65 4.70
N TYR A 20 -8.11 -11.72 5.54
CA TYR A 20 -7.57 -10.38 5.59
C TYR A 20 -6.28 -10.42 6.39
N GLU A 21 -5.16 -10.07 5.76
CA GLU A 21 -3.94 -9.82 6.52
C GLU A 21 -3.92 -8.37 7.01
N GLU A 22 -3.59 -8.22 8.29
CA GLU A 22 -3.57 -6.94 9.00
C GLU A 22 -2.15 -6.37 9.04
N ILE A 23 -1.98 -5.14 8.55
CA ILE A 23 -0.71 -4.40 8.66
C ILE A 23 -0.78 -3.43 9.85
N PRO A 24 0.08 -3.60 10.88
CA PRO A 24 0.19 -2.64 11.97
C PRO A 24 0.92 -1.38 11.50
N VAL A 25 0.32 -0.22 11.76
CA VAL A 25 0.83 1.09 11.30
C VAL A 25 0.52 2.18 12.30
N HIS A 26 1.34 3.24 12.29
CA HIS A 26 1.06 4.50 12.95
C HIS A 26 0.20 5.38 12.04
N LYS A 27 -1.03 5.65 12.47
CA LYS A 27 -1.98 6.53 11.75
C LYS A 27 -1.33 7.84 11.33
N PHE A 28 -0.57 8.47 12.24
CA PHE A 28 0.11 9.74 11.98
C PHE A 28 1.04 9.71 10.76
N ILE A 29 1.80 8.62 10.57
CA ILE A 29 2.72 8.49 9.42
C ILE A 29 1.93 8.39 8.11
N LEU A 30 0.87 7.59 8.07
CA LEU A 30 0.03 7.49 6.87
C LEU A 30 -0.63 8.83 6.52
N LEU A 31 -1.19 9.52 7.51
CA LEU A 31 -1.82 10.84 7.34
C LEU A 31 -0.86 11.93 6.87
N ALA A 32 0.40 11.84 7.30
CA ALA A 32 1.43 12.79 6.91
C ALA A 32 1.84 12.58 5.45
N ARG A 33 1.90 11.33 4.99
CA ARG A 33 2.51 10.94 3.71
C ARG A 33 1.51 10.81 2.55
N SER A 34 0.22 10.68 2.82
CA SER A 34 -0.82 10.41 1.83
C SER A 34 -2.15 11.10 2.15
N GLY A 35 -2.69 11.84 1.18
CA GLY A 35 -4.02 12.46 1.23
C GLY A 35 -5.16 11.44 1.17
N LEU A 36 -4.96 10.32 0.49
CA LEU A 36 -5.90 9.21 0.46
C LEU A 36 -6.13 8.65 1.87
N PHE A 37 -5.05 8.29 2.58
CA PHE A 37 -5.18 7.76 3.94
C PHE A 37 -5.82 8.78 4.89
N ARG A 38 -5.58 10.08 4.68
CA ARG A 38 -6.30 11.13 5.41
C ARG A 38 -7.80 11.07 5.18
N SER A 39 -8.23 11.12 3.93
CA SER A 39 -9.65 11.06 3.55
C SER A 39 -10.31 9.79 4.07
N MET A 40 -9.60 8.67 3.98
CA MET A 40 -10.04 7.36 4.45
C MET A 40 -10.24 7.32 5.97
N PHE A 41 -9.27 7.80 6.75
CA PHE A 41 -9.38 7.81 8.20
C PHE A 41 -10.39 8.83 8.71
N ASP A 42 -10.61 9.94 8.00
CA ASP A 42 -11.64 10.91 8.31
C ASP A 42 -13.04 10.30 8.12
N TYR A 43 -13.25 9.57 7.00
CA TYR A 43 -14.51 8.85 6.74
C TYR A 43 -14.78 7.72 7.76
N VAL A 44 -13.76 6.98 8.17
CA VAL A 44 -13.91 5.86 9.14
C VAL A 44 -14.13 6.36 10.57
N ASN A 45 -13.48 7.46 10.96
CA ASN A 45 -13.64 8.05 12.29
C ASN A 45 -15.09 8.49 12.57
N GLU A 46 -15.87 8.85 11.55
CA GLU A 46 -17.25 9.32 11.72
C GLU A 46 -18.26 8.20 12.01
N LYS A 47 -17.99 6.96 11.59
CA LYS A 47 -18.98 5.88 11.70
C LYS A 47 -18.78 4.92 12.87
N GLU A 48 -17.54 4.53 13.21
CA GLU A 48 -17.37 3.36 14.11
C GLU A 48 -16.24 3.43 15.16
N ASN A 49 -15.49 4.53 15.32
CA ASN A 49 -14.37 4.62 16.29
C ASN A 49 -13.33 3.48 16.15
N LEU A 50 -13.23 2.86 14.97
CA LEU A 50 -12.34 1.75 14.74
C LEU A 50 -10.94 2.31 14.40
N ASN A 51 -9.93 1.91 15.16
CA ASN A 51 -8.52 2.10 14.81
C ASN A 51 -8.08 1.23 13.60
N LYS A 52 -9.03 0.88 12.72
CA LYS A 52 -8.89 0.00 11.56
C LYS A 52 -9.30 0.75 10.30
N ALA A 53 -8.58 0.54 9.21
CA ALA A 53 -8.85 1.06 7.87
C ALA A 53 -8.80 -0.13 6.90
N GLN A 54 -9.69 -0.19 5.91
CA GLN A 54 -9.67 -1.24 4.88
C GLN A 54 -9.12 -0.70 3.56
N ASP A 55 -7.97 -1.18 3.12
CA ASP A 55 -7.41 -0.72 1.87
C ASP A 55 -8.21 -1.26 0.67
N TYR A 56 -8.55 -0.38 -0.29
CA TYR A 56 -9.28 -0.73 -1.52
C TYR A 56 -8.45 -0.44 -2.78
N THR A 57 -7.12 -0.38 -2.65
CA THR A 57 -6.25 0.02 -3.77
C THR A 57 -6.00 -1.11 -4.78
N ASN A 58 -6.57 -2.30 -4.54
CA ASN A 58 -6.33 -3.54 -5.30
C ASN A 58 -4.83 -3.77 -5.54
N LYS A 59 -4.01 -3.48 -4.52
CA LYS A 59 -2.57 -3.75 -4.54
C LYS A 59 -2.31 -5.01 -3.75
N SER A 60 -1.35 -5.80 -4.20
CA SER A 60 -0.88 -6.93 -3.43
C SER A 60 -0.42 -6.49 -2.04
N ILE A 61 -0.57 -7.39 -1.07
CA ILE A 61 -0.12 -7.13 0.29
C ILE A 61 1.37 -6.84 0.39
N GLU A 62 2.14 -7.42 -0.54
CA GLU A 62 3.58 -7.25 -0.63
C GLU A 62 3.95 -5.81 -1.02
N SER A 63 3.32 -5.27 -2.06
CA SER A 63 3.50 -3.88 -2.48
C SER A 63 3.03 -2.90 -1.41
N LEU A 64 1.93 -3.20 -0.72
CA LEU A 64 1.44 -2.39 0.39
C LEU A 64 2.43 -2.35 1.56
N LYS A 65 3.02 -3.49 1.94
CA LYS A 65 4.07 -3.53 2.97
C LYS A 65 5.30 -2.72 2.55
N ILE A 66 5.69 -2.78 1.28
CA ILE A 66 6.81 -1.98 0.75
C ILE A 66 6.49 -0.49 0.79
N LEU A 67 5.32 -0.07 0.30
CA LEU A 67 4.89 1.33 0.31
C LEU A 67 4.81 1.89 1.74
N ILE A 68 4.23 1.11 2.66
CA ILE A 68 4.15 1.50 4.07
C ILE A 68 5.55 1.63 4.64
N LYS A 69 6.46 0.68 4.40
CA LYS A 69 7.86 0.79 4.86
C LYS A 69 8.53 2.05 4.30
N TYR A 70 8.33 2.33 3.02
CA TYR A 70 8.82 3.56 2.38
C TYR A 70 8.32 4.83 3.09
N PHE A 71 7.09 4.88 3.59
CA PHE A 71 6.61 6.01 4.38
C PHE A 71 7.38 6.23 5.69
N TYR A 72 8.03 5.21 6.24
CA TYR A 72 8.89 5.34 7.43
C TYR A 72 10.36 5.63 7.09
N THR A 73 10.84 5.21 5.92
CA THR A 73 12.27 5.17 5.62
C THR A 73 12.71 6.08 4.48
N ASP A 74 11.76 6.62 3.69
CA ASP A 74 12.04 7.33 2.43
C ASP A 74 12.86 6.50 1.42
N SER A 75 12.84 5.17 1.56
CA SER A 75 13.58 4.27 0.66
C SER A 75 12.87 2.94 0.45
N ILE A 76 12.96 2.42 -0.77
CA ILE A 76 12.46 1.09 -1.13
C ILE A 76 13.62 0.08 -1.11
N GLU A 77 13.46 -0.96 -0.31
CA GLU A 77 14.39 -2.08 -0.23
C GLU A 77 13.66 -3.37 -0.62
N LEU A 78 14.10 -3.99 -1.72
CA LEU A 78 13.58 -5.28 -2.17
C LEU A 78 14.37 -6.44 -1.55
N LYS A 79 13.66 -7.49 -1.14
CA LYS A 79 14.24 -8.77 -0.72
C LYS A 79 14.47 -9.67 -1.92
N THR A 80 15.33 -10.68 -1.76
CA THR A 80 15.76 -11.60 -2.82
C THR A 80 14.62 -12.37 -3.50
N ASN A 81 13.48 -12.54 -2.82
CA ASN A 81 12.34 -13.30 -3.30
C ASN A 81 11.22 -12.45 -3.93
N GLN A 82 11.41 -11.14 -4.05
CA GLN A 82 10.40 -10.22 -4.60
C GLN A 82 10.72 -9.96 -6.07
N ASP A 83 9.70 -9.94 -6.94
CA ASP A 83 9.86 -9.56 -8.34
C ASP A 83 9.91 -8.03 -8.46
N PRO A 84 11.08 -7.44 -8.81
CA PRO A 84 11.22 -5.99 -8.92
C PRO A 84 10.29 -5.37 -9.95
N LYS A 85 9.99 -6.08 -11.04
CA LYS A 85 9.12 -5.57 -12.10
C LYS A 85 7.68 -5.46 -11.60
N PHE A 86 7.18 -6.54 -10.99
CA PHE A 86 5.84 -6.56 -10.41
C PHE A 86 5.62 -5.43 -9.40
N ILE A 87 6.55 -5.26 -8.45
CA ILE A 87 6.47 -4.19 -7.45
C ILE A 87 6.49 -2.81 -8.09
N VAL A 88 7.37 -2.60 -9.07
CA VAL A 88 7.48 -1.31 -9.76
C VAL A 88 6.20 -0.99 -10.52
N ASP A 89 5.59 -1.97 -11.21
CA ASP A 89 4.35 -1.80 -11.95
C ASP A 89 3.20 -1.46 -10.98
N GLU A 90 3.02 -2.24 -9.90
CA GLU A 90 1.97 -1.97 -8.91
C GLU A 90 2.12 -0.62 -8.21
N LEU A 91 3.34 -0.24 -7.82
CA LEU A 91 3.57 1.02 -7.11
C LEU A 91 3.61 2.24 -8.03
N SER A 92 3.86 2.07 -9.33
CA SER A 92 3.75 3.18 -10.29
C SER A 92 2.31 3.65 -10.40
N ASP A 93 1.36 2.73 -10.51
CA ASP A 93 -0.08 3.03 -10.52
C ASP A 93 -0.55 3.63 -9.18
N ALA A 94 0.16 3.33 -8.09
CA ALA A 94 -0.15 3.83 -6.76
C ALA A 94 0.23 5.31 -6.55
N VAL A 95 1.19 5.87 -7.30
CA VAL A 95 1.66 7.26 -7.07
C VAL A 95 0.51 8.26 -7.15
N GLU A 96 -0.30 8.17 -8.20
CA GLU A 96 -1.45 9.05 -8.40
C GLU A 96 -2.59 8.71 -7.42
N TYR A 97 -2.83 7.42 -7.20
CA TYR A 97 -3.96 6.95 -6.39
C TYR A 97 -3.83 7.36 -4.91
N TYR A 98 -2.63 7.23 -4.34
CA TYR A 98 -2.42 7.49 -2.91
C TYR A 98 -2.32 8.97 -2.55
N GLN A 99 -2.33 9.88 -3.54
CA GLN A 99 -2.23 11.32 -3.33
C GLN A 99 -1.06 11.65 -2.38
N LEU A 100 0.13 11.15 -2.75
CA LEU A 100 1.32 11.31 -1.94
C LEU A 100 1.65 12.79 -1.74
N ASN A 101 2.17 13.14 -0.56
CA ASN A 101 2.55 14.53 -0.29
C ASN A 101 3.79 14.94 -1.12
N ASP A 102 4.06 16.24 -1.22
CA ASP A 102 5.20 16.77 -2.00
C ASP A 102 6.59 16.33 -1.47
N GLN A 103 6.65 15.78 -0.25
CA GLN A 103 7.88 15.27 0.35
C GLN A 103 8.13 13.79 0.00
N CYS A 104 7.11 13.08 -0.50
CA CYS A 104 7.22 11.73 -0.99
C CYS A 104 7.84 11.74 -2.39
N ASN A 105 9.08 11.29 -2.52
CA ASN A 105 9.72 11.10 -3.82
C ASN A 105 9.69 9.63 -4.28
N LEU A 106 8.49 9.02 -4.27
CA LEU A 106 8.33 7.59 -4.56
C LEU A 106 8.77 7.27 -6.00
N GLU A 107 8.44 8.13 -6.96
CA GLU A 107 8.86 7.99 -8.35
C GLU A 107 10.39 7.90 -8.51
N SER A 108 11.14 8.70 -7.76
CA SER A 108 12.61 8.63 -7.79
C SER A 108 13.13 7.32 -7.21
N GLU A 109 12.52 6.78 -6.16
CA GLU A 109 12.88 5.47 -5.62
C GLU A 109 12.56 4.35 -6.62
N LEU A 110 11.39 4.39 -7.26
CA LEU A 110 11.03 3.43 -8.31
C LEU A 110 11.99 3.51 -9.51
N LEU A 111 12.41 4.71 -9.90
CA LEU A 111 13.41 4.90 -10.97
C LEU A 111 14.77 4.31 -10.59
N LYS A 112 15.19 4.39 -9.32
CA LYS A 112 16.43 3.73 -8.85
C LYS A 112 16.33 2.21 -9.00
N ILE A 113 15.19 1.63 -8.65
CA ILE A 113 14.95 0.18 -8.82
C ILE A 113 14.95 -0.20 -10.29
N LYS A 114 14.24 0.56 -11.14
CA LYS A 114 14.25 0.32 -12.60
C LYS A 114 15.67 0.27 -13.15
N LYS A 115 16.53 1.22 -12.76
CA LYS A 115 17.94 1.25 -13.15
C LYS A 115 18.77 0.11 -12.56
N GLN A 116 18.51 -0.28 -11.31
CA GLN A 116 19.24 -1.35 -10.64
C GLN A 116 18.98 -2.72 -11.28
N PHE A 117 17.77 -2.94 -11.79
CA PHE A 117 17.32 -4.22 -12.33
C PHE A 117 17.11 -4.20 -13.86
N ASP A 118 17.61 -3.17 -14.54
CA ASP A 118 17.51 -2.99 -16.00
C ASP A 118 16.07 -3.12 -16.54
N LEU A 119 15.10 -2.55 -15.81
CA LEU A 119 13.70 -2.51 -16.19
C LEU A 119 13.45 -1.31 -17.12
N ASN A 120 12.76 -1.56 -18.24
CA ASN A 120 12.38 -0.53 -19.23
C ASN A 120 11.08 0.18 -18.85
#